data_AF-A0A3N5LY90-F1
#
_entry.id   AF-A0A3N5LY90-F1
#
_cell.length_a   1.000
_cell.length_b   1.000
_cell.length_c   1.000
_cell.angle_alpha   90.00
_cell.angle_beta   90.00
_cell.angle_gamma   90.00
#
_symmetry.space_group_name_H-M   'P 1'
#
loop_
_entity.id
_entity.type
_entity.pdbx_description
1 polymer ?
#
loop_
_entity_poly.entity_id
_entity_poly.type
_entity_poly.pdbx_seq_one_letter_code
_entity_poly.pdbx_strand_id
1 'polypeptide(L)'
;MTTRIDGVILPESAVEADEIPALEDIVAAFGVTILLAGVRERATGDGLGRNYVHIGVRTGDGWERHQQAKHHRWCLDEAQIRNYHLARVLDPGKQWWEAIELPRRKLPIIDTGGGATTAPLVCEDLARMDEVTDLLRRIGPSVVIALLLDGPQLASRWPCRYASVLAEEPGSAVLTLTSFGMVARSRPPGTTRSRAVALWHDPTSGRHELELDRGAGGILITASAGAKTVWTADGRSHHATTPDVVLSRVQQLRARSARSPSRRLLSRRGRQRAAQPPRPPGVE
;
A
#
# COMPACT_ATOMS: atom_id res chain seq x y z
N MET A 1 23.18 -8.23 14.29
CA MET A 1 21.89 -7.55 14.51
C MET A 1 20.88 -8.12 13.54
N THR A 2 19.80 -8.72 14.03
CA THR A 2 18.68 -9.18 13.20
C THR A 2 17.85 -7.98 12.77
N THR A 3 17.70 -7.76 11.45
CA THR A 3 16.85 -6.70 10.91
C THR A 3 15.40 -6.99 11.30
N ARG A 4 14.83 -6.18 12.19
CA ARG A 4 13.40 -6.18 12.51
C ARG A 4 12.65 -5.49 11.38
N ILE A 5 11.50 -6.05 10.99
CA ILE A 5 10.58 -5.42 10.03
C ILE A 5 9.36 -4.96 10.83
N ASP A 6 9.13 -3.66 10.90
CA ASP A 6 8.04 -3.08 11.69
C ASP A 6 6.70 -3.12 10.95
N GLY A 7 6.74 -3.01 9.62
CA GLY A 7 5.53 -3.01 8.79
C GLY A 7 5.70 -3.64 7.41
N VAL A 8 4.59 -4.10 6.84
CA VAL A 8 4.49 -4.56 5.45
C VAL A 8 3.48 -3.66 4.73
N ILE A 9 3.84 -3.19 3.54
CA ILE A 9 3.02 -2.31 2.71
C ILE A 9 2.80 -2.98 1.35
N LEU A 10 1.54 -3.12 0.94
CA LEU A 10 1.15 -3.67 -0.36
C LEU A 10 0.44 -2.59 -1.19
N PRO A 11 0.65 -2.53 -2.51
CA PRO A 11 0.09 -1.49 -3.37
C PRO A 11 -1.45 -1.54 -3.46
N GLU A 12 -2.05 -0.52 -4.09
CA GLU A 12 -3.49 -0.45 -4.31
C GLU A 12 -4.03 -1.71 -5.01
N SER A 13 -5.19 -2.20 -4.56
CA SER A 13 -5.86 -3.37 -5.12
C SER A 13 -4.99 -4.64 -5.20
N ALA A 14 -3.97 -4.77 -4.35
CA ALA A 14 -3.09 -5.94 -4.33
C ALA A 14 -3.80 -7.20 -3.82
N VAL A 15 -4.72 -7.05 -2.87
CA VAL A 15 -5.34 -8.17 -2.14
C VAL A 15 -6.87 -8.09 -2.21
N GLU A 16 -7.54 -9.23 -2.19
CA GLU A 16 -8.99 -9.32 -1.95
C GLU A 16 -9.26 -9.26 -0.44
N ALA A 17 -10.45 -8.81 -0.03
CA ALA A 17 -10.77 -8.59 1.37
C ALA A 17 -10.73 -9.87 2.23
N ASP A 18 -11.05 -11.02 1.66
CA ASP A 18 -11.03 -12.33 2.33
C ASP A 18 -9.60 -12.87 2.56
N GLU A 19 -8.59 -12.30 1.90
CA GLU A 19 -7.18 -12.67 2.07
C GLU A 19 -6.54 -11.98 3.29
N ILE A 20 -7.14 -10.92 3.82
CA ILE A 20 -6.58 -10.12 4.92
C ILE A 20 -6.27 -10.93 6.17
N PRO A 21 -7.16 -11.78 6.72
CA PRO A 21 -6.84 -12.55 7.93
C PRO A 21 -5.63 -13.46 7.75
N ALA A 22 -5.50 -14.12 6.59
CA ALA A 22 -4.36 -14.98 6.30
C ALA A 22 -3.06 -14.19 6.17
N LEU A 23 -3.11 -12.99 5.58
CA LEU A 23 -1.95 -12.09 5.50
C LEU A 23 -1.51 -11.59 6.88
N GLU A 24 -2.47 -11.19 7.71
CA GLU A 24 -2.24 -10.79 9.10
C GLU A 24 -1.56 -11.91 9.90
N ASP A 25 -2.02 -13.16 9.77
CA ASP A 25 -1.40 -14.33 10.40
C ASP A 25 0.05 -14.55 9.91
N ILE A 26 0.28 -14.44 8.60
CA ILE A 26 1.61 -14.60 8.00
C ILE A 26 2.56 -13.53 8.54
N VAL A 27 2.21 -12.25 8.46
CA VAL A 27 3.12 -11.17 8.90
C VAL A 27 3.30 -11.20 10.42
N ALA A 28 2.27 -11.58 11.17
CA ALA A 28 2.34 -11.79 12.62
C ALA A 28 3.34 -12.89 13.01
N ALA A 29 3.43 -13.97 12.24
CA ALA A 29 4.38 -15.05 12.47
C ALA A 29 5.86 -14.60 12.33
N PHE A 30 6.10 -13.49 11.61
CA PHE A 30 7.42 -12.86 11.49
C PHE A 30 7.64 -11.69 12.45
N GLY A 31 6.72 -11.45 13.39
CA GLY A 31 6.82 -10.37 14.37
C GLY A 31 6.57 -8.96 13.82
N VAL A 32 6.00 -8.86 12.62
CA VAL A 32 5.58 -7.59 12.03
C VAL A 32 4.36 -7.06 12.78
N THR A 33 4.34 -5.75 13.04
CA THR A 33 3.29 -5.11 13.84
C THR A 33 2.35 -4.22 13.04
N ILE A 34 2.70 -3.87 11.80
CA ILE A 34 1.87 -3.02 10.94
C ILE A 34 1.65 -3.70 9.59
N LEU A 35 0.40 -3.69 9.11
CA LEU A 35 0.05 -4.10 7.76
C LEU A 35 -0.76 -2.99 7.10
N LEU A 36 -0.23 -2.42 6.02
CA LEU A 36 -0.97 -1.53 5.12
C LEU A 36 -1.16 -2.24 3.79
N ALA A 37 -2.40 -2.50 3.40
CA ALA A 37 -2.67 -3.22 2.16
C ALA A 37 -3.77 -2.55 1.35
N GLY A 38 -3.51 -2.31 0.06
CA GLY A 38 -4.56 -1.91 -0.87
C GLY A 38 -5.49 -3.08 -1.15
N VAL A 39 -6.74 -2.97 -0.72
CA VAL A 39 -7.76 -4.01 -0.84
C VAL A 39 -8.73 -3.65 -1.95
N ARG A 40 -9.08 -4.65 -2.76
CA ARG A 40 -10.21 -4.58 -3.70
C ARG A 40 -11.31 -5.53 -3.23
N GLU A 41 -12.55 -5.11 -3.44
CA GLU A 41 -13.73 -5.97 -3.38
C GLU A 41 -14.45 -5.83 -4.72
N ARG A 42 -14.76 -6.96 -5.34
CA ARG A 42 -15.43 -6.97 -6.64
C ARG A 42 -16.89 -6.60 -6.50
N ALA A 43 -17.43 -5.98 -7.55
CA ALA A 43 -18.87 -5.84 -7.72
C ALA A 43 -19.57 -7.20 -7.63
N THR A 44 -20.70 -7.24 -6.93
CA THR A 44 -21.56 -8.44 -6.83
C THR A 44 -22.99 -8.07 -7.23
N GLY A 45 -23.57 -8.86 -8.13
CA GLY A 45 -24.88 -8.54 -8.72
C GLY A 45 -24.86 -7.15 -9.38
N ASP A 46 -25.83 -6.31 -9.01
CA ASP A 46 -25.97 -4.94 -9.51
C ASP A 46 -25.20 -3.90 -8.67
N GLY A 47 -24.47 -4.33 -7.63
CA GLY A 47 -23.69 -3.45 -6.75
C GLY A 47 -22.33 -3.05 -7.34
N LEU A 48 -21.77 -1.92 -6.88
CA LEU A 48 -20.41 -1.52 -7.23
C LEU A 48 -19.37 -2.24 -6.33
N GLY A 49 -18.11 -2.26 -6.76
CA GLY A 49 -17.01 -2.79 -5.95
C GLY A 49 -16.57 -1.82 -4.85
N ARG A 50 -15.53 -2.18 -4.09
CA ARG A 50 -14.87 -1.28 -3.13
C ARG A 50 -13.36 -1.30 -3.32
N ASN A 51 -12.72 -0.18 -3.00
CA ASN A 51 -11.28 -0.01 -3.04
C ASN A 51 -10.86 0.82 -1.82
N TYR A 52 -9.97 0.29 -1.01
CA TYR A 52 -9.58 0.90 0.26
C TYR A 52 -8.20 0.44 0.73
N VAL A 53 -7.60 1.19 1.65
CA VAL A 53 -6.45 0.70 2.42
C VAL A 53 -6.95 -0.03 3.66
N HIS A 54 -6.59 -1.29 3.82
CA HIS A 54 -6.62 -1.99 5.10
C HIS A 54 -5.45 -1.54 5.95
N ILE A 55 -5.74 -1.20 7.20
CA ILE A 55 -4.77 -0.73 8.18
C ILE A 55 -4.86 -1.67 9.38
N GLY A 56 -3.92 -2.61 9.46
CA GLY A 56 -3.74 -3.47 10.62
C GLY A 56 -2.64 -2.93 11.52
N VAL A 57 -2.96 -2.73 12.80
CA VAL A 57 -1.97 -2.45 13.86
C VAL A 57 -2.07 -3.57 14.89
N ARG A 58 -0.97 -4.28 15.11
CA ARG A 58 -0.92 -5.38 16.06
C ARG A 58 -0.56 -4.89 17.45
N THR A 59 -1.46 -5.15 18.40
CA THR A 59 -1.29 -4.89 19.82
C THR A 59 -1.13 -6.21 20.58
N GLY A 60 -1.00 -6.14 21.92
CA GLY A 60 -0.99 -7.34 22.77
C GLY A 60 -2.29 -8.15 22.67
N ASP A 61 -3.41 -7.51 22.33
CA ASP A 61 -4.74 -8.11 22.27
C ASP A 61 -5.12 -8.62 20.87
N GLY A 62 -4.23 -8.47 19.88
CA GLY A 62 -4.45 -8.92 18.51
C GLY A 62 -4.33 -7.79 17.48
N TRP A 63 -5.04 -7.91 16.37
CA TRP A 63 -5.06 -6.89 15.31
C TRP A 63 -6.18 -5.90 15.54
N GLU A 64 -5.82 -4.63 15.73
CA GLU A 64 -6.73 -3.51 15.58
C GLU A 64 -6.80 -3.15 14.08
N ARG A 65 -8.01 -3.06 13.53
CA ARG A 65 -8.24 -2.92 12.10
C ARG A 65 -8.98 -1.63 11.80
N HIS A 66 -8.40 -0.83 10.92
CA HIS A 66 -8.99 0.38 10.36
C HIS A 66 -9.05 0.28 8.84
N GLN A 67 -9.89 1.11 8.22
CA GLN A 67 -10.00 1.19 6.76
C GLN A 67 -10.03 2.65 6.31
N GLN A 68 -9.29 2.94 5.24
CA GLN A 68 -9.42 4.18 4.50
C GLN A 68 -9.98 3.87 3.11
N ALA A 69 -11.29 4.06 2.95
CA ALA A 69 -11.91 3.93 1.63
C ALA A 69 -11.42 5.02 0.69
N LYS A 70 -11.19 4.66 -0.57
CA LYS A 70 -10.87 5.60 -1.63
C LYS A 70 -11.97 6.65 -1.73
N HIS A 71 -11.62 7.94 -1.73
CA HIS A 71 -12.60 9.02 -1.78
C HIS A 71 -12.94 9.44 -3.21
N HIS A 72 -12.09 9.08 -4.18
CA HIS A 72 -12.20 9.50 -5.57
C HIS A 72 -12.00 8.33 -6.53
N ARG A 73 -12.97 8.10 -7.42
CA ARG A 73 -12.83 7.12 -8.50
C ARG A 73 -11.70 7.54 -9.43
N TRP A 74 -10.91 6.56 -9.85
CA TRP A 74 -10.00 6.77 -10.96
C TRP A 74 -10.78 6.84 -12.27
N CYS A 75 -10.43 7.80 -13.13
CA CYS A 75 -10.94 7.91 -14.49
C CYS A 75 -9.81 7.68 -15.47
N LEU A 76 -9.98 6.69 -16.34
CA LEU A 76 -9.08 6.43 -17.45
C LEU A 76 -9.48 7.28 -18.66
N ASP A 77 -8.57 8.16 -19.06
CA ASP A 77 -8.67 8.95 -20.29
C ASP A 77 -8.00 8.27 -21.49
N GLU A 78 -8.12 8.86 -22.67
CA GLU A 78 -7.51 8.37 -23.90
C GLU A 78 -6.00 8.12 -23.74
N ALA A 79 -5.27 9.07 -23.15
CA ALA A 79 -3.83 9.00 -23.02
C ALA A 79 -3.42 7.83 -22.12
N GLN A 80 -4.10 7.64 -20.99
CA GLN A 80 -3.87 6.53 -20.07
C GLN A 80 -4.25 5.20 -20.72
N ILE A 81 -5.37 5.12 -21.44
CA ILE A 81 -5.79 3.91 -22.17
C ILE A 81 -4.72 3.49 -23.18
N ARG A 82 -4.16 4.46 -23.92
CA ARG A 82 -3.07 4.21 -24.87
C ARG A 82 -1.78 3.82 -24.16
N ASN A 83 -1.37 4.55 -23.12
CA ASN A 83 -0.15 4.31 -22.35
C ASN A 83 -0.16 2.95 -21.64
N TYR A 84 -1.32 2.46 -21.23
CA TYR A 84 -1.48 1.14 -20.60
C TYR A 84 -1.84 0.03 -21.60
N HIS A 85 -1.90 0.35 -22.89
CA HIS A 85 -2.31 -0.57 -23.97
C HIS A 85 -3.66 -1.26 -23.72
N LEU A 86 -4.63 -0.49 -23.21
CA LEU A 86 -5.98 -0.96 -22.90
C LEU A 86 -6.97 -0.73 -24.06
N ALA A 87 -6.53 -0.12 -25.17
CA ALA A 87 -7.37 0.24 -26.31
C ALA A 87 -8.10 -0.94 -26.99
N ARG A 88 -7.69 -2.19 -26.72
CA ARG A 88 -8.39 -3.40 -27.21
C ARG A 88 -9.63 -3.75 -26.39
N VAL A 89 -9.74 -3.24 -25.17
CA VAL A 89 -10.80 -3.58 -24.20
C VAL A 89 -11.62 -2.34 -23.85
N LEU A 90 -10.96 -1.18 -23.76
CA LEU A 90 -11.55 0.10 -23.44
C LEU A 90 -11.45 1.03 -24.65
N ASP A 91 -12.58 1.57 -25.09
CA ASP A 91 -12.67 2.55 -26.16
C ASP A 91 -11.93 3.84 -25.76
N PRO A 92 -10.84 4.24 -26.45
CA PRO A 92 -10.11 5.47 -26.14
C PRO A 92 -10.93 6.75 -26.34
N GLY A 93 -12.03 6.70 -27.09
CA GLY A 93 -12.94 7.84 -27.27
C GLY A 93 -13.88 8.10 -26.09
N LYS A 94 -13.77 7.31 -25.00
CA LYS A 94 -14.61 7.42 -23.80
C LYS A 94 -13.79 7.60 -22.55
N GLN A 95 -14.41 8.20 -21.54
CA GLN A 95 -13.90 8.21 -20.17
C GLN A 95 -14.40 6.97 -19.43
N TRP A 96 -13.46 6.21 -18.85
CA TRP A 96 -13.78 4.99 -18.12
C TRP A 96 -13.56 5.20 -16.63
N TRP A 97 -14.66 5.30 -15.90
CA TRP A 97 -14.64 5.47 -14.45
C TRP A 97 -14.59 4.13 -13.74
N GLU A 98 -13.77 4.07 -12.69
CA GLU A 98 -13.70 2.92 -11.79
C GLU A 98 -15.07 2.63 -11.15
N ALA A 99 -15.55 1.39 -11.30
CA ALA A 99 -16.86 0.96 -10.84
C ALA A 99 -16.85 0.58 -9.34
N ILE A 100 -16.59 1.56 -8.48
CA ILE A 100 -16.55 1.40 -7.02
C ILE A 100 -17.53 2.31 -6.30
N GLU A 101 -17.98 1.88 -5.13
CA GLU A 101 -18.68 2.71 -4.15
C GLU A 101 -17.72 3.74 -3.55
N LEU A 102 -18.23 4.95 -3.32
CA LEU A 102 -17.54 6.01 -2.59
C LEU A 102 -18.33 6.28 -1.30
N PRO A 103 -17.98 5.63 -0.18
CA PRO A 103 -18.66 5.85 1.08
C PRO A 103 -18.33 7.23 1.65
N ARG A 104 -18.97 7.58 2.79
CA ARG A 104 -18.64 8.80 3.52
C ARG A 104 -17.13 8.86 3.80
N ARG A 105 -16.51 9.96 3.38
CA ARG A 105 -15.06 10.18 3.51
C ARG A 105 -14.63 10.11 4.97
N LYS A 106 -13.57 9.35 5.21
CA LYS A 106 -12.87 9.18 6.48
C LYS A 106 -11.38 9.08 6.19
N LEU A 107 -10.57 9.72 7.02
CA LEU A 107 -9.12 9.71 6.91
C LEU A 107 -8.52 9.30 8.26
N PRO A 108 -8.19 8.01 8.44
CA PRO A 108 -7.52 7.54 9.64
C PRO A 108 -6.12 8.13 9.76
N ILE A 109 -5.77 8.61 10.94
CA ILE A 109 -4.40 8.99 11.32
C ILE A 109 -4.02 8.06 12.45
N ILE A 110 -3.02 7.22 12.22
CA ILE A 110 -2.61 6.18 13.19
C ILE A 110 -1.23 6.49 13.74
N ASP A 111 -1.01 6.20 15.02
CA ASP A 111 0.35 6.15 15.57
C ASP A 111 1.00 4.82 15.16
N THR A 112 2.15 4.92 14.49
CA THR A 112 2.93 3.78 14.01
C THR A 112 4.09 3.40 14.94
N GLY A 113 4.14 4.02 16.12
CA GLY A 113 5.19 3.85 17.12
C GLY A 113 6.24 4.97 17.04
N GLY A 114 6.92 5.21 18.17
CA GLY A 114 7.96 6.24 18.26
C GLY A 114 7.44 7.68 18.15
N GLY A 115 6.13 7.89 18.37
CA GLY A 115 5.48 9.19 18.23
C GLY A 115 5.20 9.62 16.79
N ALA A 116 5.51 8.78 15.80
CA ALA A 116 5.29 9.08 14.40
C ALA A 116 3.88 8.69 13.97
N THR A 117 3.13 9.65 13.42
CA THR A 117 1.79 9.42 12.88
C THR A 117 1.84 9.13 11.39
N THR A 118 0.99 8.22 10.93
CA THR A 118 0.89 7.81 9.54
C THR A 118 -0.52 8.05 9.00
N ALA A 119 -0.60 8.63 7.80
CA ALA A 119 -1.83 8.82 7.04
C ALA A 119 -1.78 8.03 5.73
N PRO A 120 -2.57 6.96 5.57
CA PRO A 120 -2.68 6.23 4.31
C PRO A 120 -3.65 6.94 3.34
N LEU A 121 -3.32 6.91 2.06
CA LEU A 121 -4.13 7.44 0.95
C LEU A 121 -4.26 6.40 -0.17
N VAL A 122 -5.33 6.51 -0.97
CA VAL A 122 -5.51 5.70 -2.19
C VAL A 122 -5.56 6.56 -3.45
N CYS A 123 -4.68 6.27 -4.40
CA CYS A 123 -4.66 6.82 -5.76
C CYS A 123 -4.88 8.35 -5.82
N GLU A 124 -5.99 8.73 -6.44
CA GLU A 124 -6.47 10.08 -6.72
C GLU A 124 -6.66 10.90 -5.45
N ASP A 125 -6.80 10.28 -4.27
CA ASP A 125 -6.88 11.00 -2.99
C ASP A 125 -5.60 11.84 -2.74
N LEU A 126 -4.45 11.42 -3.28
CA LEU A 126 -3.21 12.21 -3.24
C LEU A 126 -3.29 13.49 -4.09
N ALA A 127 -4.01 13.46 -5.22
CA ALA A 127 -4.09 14.57 -6.17
C ALA A 127 -5.16 15.61 -5.81
N ARG A 128 -6.03 15.32 -4.84
CA ARG A 128 -7.21 16.13 -4.51
C ARG A 128 -6.88 17.14 -3.41
N MET A 129 -6.21 18.21 -3.84
CA MET A 129 -5.63 19.23 -2.97
C MET A 129 -6.65 19.91 -2.05
N ASP A 130 -7.84 20.20 -2.55
CA ASP A 130 -8.83 21.02 -1.86
C ASP A 130 -9.59 20.29 -0.74
N GLU A 131 -9.42 18.97 -0.62
CA GLU A 131 -10.21 18.15 0.31
C GLU A 131 -9.33 17.31 1.23
N VAL A 132 -8.40 16.54 0.67
CA VAL A 132 -7.58 15.60 1.43
C VAL A 132 -6.26 16.25 1.81
N THR A 133 -5.57 16.87 0.84
CA THR A 133 -4.26 17.49 1.08
C THR A 133 -4.35 18.67 2.04
N ASP A 134 -5.37 19.55 1.93
CA ASP A 134 -5.54 20.66 2.88
C ASP A 134 -5.73 20.16 4.32
N LEU A 135 -6.52 19.10 4.51
CA LEU A 135 -6.69 18.48 5.83
C LEU A 135 -5.36 17.89 6.35
N LEU A 136 -4.62 17.18 5.51
CA LEU A 136 -3.31 16.62 5.88
C LEU A 136 -2.29 17.71 6.24
N ARG A 137 -2.29 18.85 5.52
CA ARG A 137 -1.46 20.02 5.83
C ARG A 137 -1.76 20.59 7.21
N ARG A 138 -3.03 20.61 7.60
CA ARG A 138 -3.46 21.08 8.93
C ARG A 138 -3.13 20.09 10.04
N ILE A 139 -3.23 18.79 9.76
CA ILE A 139 -2.96 17.73 10.75
C ILE A 139 -1.46 17.55 10.98
N GLY A 140 -0.65 17.61 9.92
CA GLY A 140 0.79 17.42 10.05
C GLY A 140 1.24 15.98 10.33
N PRO A 141 0.76 14.94 9.61
CA PRO A 141 1.20 13.57 9.88
C PRO A 141 2.71 13.43 9.60
N SER A 142 3.40 12.61 10.39
CA SER A 142 4.83 12.37 10.20
C SER A 142 5.13 11.66 8.88
N VAL A 143 4.27 10.71 8.51
CA VAL A 143 4.38 9.92 7.29
C VAL A 143 3.04 9.89 6.53
N VAL A 144 3.09 10.05 5.21
CA VAL A 144 1.95 9.83 4.32
C VAL A 144 2.29 8.68 3.38
N ILE A 145 1.42 7.68 3.29
CA ILE A 145 1.63 6.50 2.44
C ILE A 145 0.51 6.43 1.43
N ALA A 146 0.81 6.77 0.18
CA ALA A 146 -0.13 6.74 -0.92
C ALA A 146 0.01 5.44 -1.73
N LEU A 147 -0.99 4.59 -1.64
CA LEU A 147 -1.09 3.36 -2.43
C LEU A 147 -1.77 3.68 -3.75
N LEU A 148 -1.10 3.40 -4.87
CA LEU A 148 -1.53 3.82 -6.20
C LEU A 148 -1.69 2.64 -7.15
N LEU A 149 -2.65 2.76 -8.04
CA LEU A 149 -2.87 1.94 -9.23
C LEU A 149 -2.46 2.76 -10.46
N ASP A 150 -1.20 3.18 -10.50
CA ASP A 150 -0.63 4.04 -11.54
C ASP A 150 0.67 3.45 -12.11
N GLY A 151 1.18 4.01 -13.20
CA GLY A 151 2.48 3.65 -13.77
C GLY A 151 3.69 3.97 -12.87
N PRO A 152 4.92 4.02 -13.44
CA PRO A 152 6.16 4.27 -12.70
C PRO A 152 6.09 5.47 -11.75
N GLN A 153 6.64 5.32 -10.55
CA GLN A 153 6.67 6.38 -9.53
C GLN A 153 7.91 7.25 -9.73
N LEU A 154 7.77 8.28 -10.57
CA LEU A 154 8.86 9.14 -11.03
C LEU A 154 8.68 10.58 -10.54
N ALA A 155 9.80 11.28 -10.34
CA ALA A 155 9.86 12.68 -9.96
C ALA A 155 9.18 13.59 -10.99
N SER A 156 9.19 13.20 -12.26
CA SER A 156 8.55 13.93 -13.36
C SER A 156 7.04 13.72 -13.46
N ARG A 157 6.48 12.73 -12.74
CA ARG A 157 5.06 12.37 -12.84
C ARG A 157 4.23 13.00 -11.73
N TRP A 158 2.92 12.99 -11.95
CA TRP A 158 1.95 13.60 -11.05
C TRP A 158 2.07 13.19 -9.58
N PRO A 159 2.37 11.92 -9.20
CA PRO A 159 2.42 11.55 -7.78
C PRO A 159 3.48 12.33 -7.03
N CYS A 160 4.65 12.54 -7.65
CA CYS A 160 5.72 13.32 -7.04
C CYS A 160 5.32 14.77 -6.81
N ARG A 161 4.57 15.39 -7.73
CA ARG A 161 4.15 16.79 -7.59
C ARG A 161 3.32 17.00 -6.33
N TYR A 162 2.33 16.15 -6.10
CA TYR A 162 1.48 16.25 -4.91
C TYR A 162 2.15 15.72 -3.63
N ALA A 163 3.00 14.69 -3.75
CA ALA A 163 3.84 14.26 -2.63
C ALA A 163 4.77 15.39 -2.16
N SER A 164 5.30 16.20 -3.09
CA SER A 164 6.17 17.33 -2.76
C SER A 164 5.44 18.41 -1.97
N VAL A 165 4.16 18.66 -2.26
CA VAL A 165 3.35 19.59 -1.46
C VAL A 165 3.36 19.18 0.01
N LEU A 166 3.06 17.91 0.30
CA LEU A 166 3.03 17.38 1.67
C LEU A 166 4.43 17.28 2.32
N ALA A 167 5.45 16.98 1.52
CA ALA A 167 6.82 16.93 1.99
C ALA A 167 7.40 18.32 2.29
N GLU A 168 6.98 19.36 1.59
CA GLU A 168 7.42 20.73 1.85
C GLU A 168 6.56 21.38 2.95
N GLU A 169 5.27 21.08 2.96
CA GLU A 169 4.32 21.54 3.96
C GLU A 169 3.22 20.48 4.15
N PRO A 170 3.14 19.80 5.31
CA PRO A 170 3.64 20.22 6.62
C PRO A 170 5.06 19.72 6.97
N GLY A 171 5.78 19.11 6.03
CA GLY A 171 7.10 18.53 6.29
C GLY A 171 7.06 17.03 6.56
N SER A 172 6.07 16.33 5.99
CA SER A 172 5.87 14.89 6.11
C SER A 172 6.88 14.11 5.28
N ALA A 173 7.24 12.90 5.70
CA ALA A 173 7.77 11.91 4.76
C ALA A 173 6.62 11.35 3.92
N VAL A 174 6.79 11.22 2.61
CA VAL A 174 5.75 10.72 1.71
C VAL A 174 6.29 9.55 0.91
N LEU A 175 5.61 8.41 1.01
CA LEU A 175 5.86 7.22 0.19
C LEU A 175 4.69 7.03 -0.78
N THR A 176 4.97 7.10 -2.08
CA THR A 176 4.04 6.58 -3.09
C THR A 176 4.45 5.17 -3.50
N LEU A 177 3.49 4.28 -3.68
CA LEU A 177 3.74 2.87 -4.01
C LEU A 177 2.72 2.36 -5.02
N THR A 178 3.19 1.79 -6.13
CA THR A 178 2.37 1.07 -7.11
C THR A 178 2.84 -0.36 -7.30
N SER A 179 2.01 -1.19 -7.95
CA SER A 179 2.40 -2.54 -8.33
C SER A 179 3.37 -2.55 -9.51
N PHE A 180 4.33 -3.48 -9.51
CA PHE A 180 5.22 -3.68 -10.66
C PHE A 180 4.45 -4.04 -11.94
N GLY A 181 3.27 -4.65 -11.82
CA GLY A 181 2.38 -4.94 -12.95
C GLY A 181 1.93 -3.67 -13.68
N MET A 182 1.57 -2.62 -12.93
CA MET A 182 1.21 -1.32 -13.51
C MET A 182 2.42 -0.60 -14.10
N VAL A 183 3.58 -0.65 -13.43
CA VAL A 183 4.85 -0.13 -13.96
C VAL A 183 5.19 -0.76 -15.31
N ALA A 184 5.12 -2.09 -15.41
CA ALA A 184 5.45 -2.83 -16.63
C ALA A 184 4.43 -2.63 -17.77
N ARG A 185 3.18 -2.30 -17.41
CA ARG A 185 2.09 -2.03 -18.35
C ARG A 185 2.17 -0.61 -18.92
N SER A 186 2.67 0.36 -18.15
CA SER A 186 2.89 1.73 -18.62
C SER A 186 4.00 1.78 -19.67
N ARG A 187 3.63 2.15 -20.90
CA ARG A 187 4.55 2.23 -22.04
C ARG A 187 4.22 3.45 -22.92
N PRO A 188 4.46 4.66 -22.40
CA PRO A 188 4.33 5.85 -23.23
C PRO A 188 5.27 5.79 -24.44
N PRO A 189 4.82 6.20 -25.65
CA PRO A 189 5.68 6.24 -26.83
C PRO A 189 6.95 7.07 -26.60
N GLY A 190 8.09 6.58 -27.09
CA GLY A 190 9.36 7.32 -27.01
C GLY A 190 10.02 7.36 -25.62
N THR A 191 9.49 6.63 -24.62
CA THR A 191 10.06 6.61 -23.27
C THR A 191 10.77 5.30 -22.94
N THR A 192 11.87 5.40 -22.19
CA THR A 192 12.56 4.23 -21.65
C THR A 192 11.73 3.62 -20.52
N ARG A 193 11.68 2.28 -20.46
CA ARG A 193 10.96 1.57 -19.39
C ARG A 193 11.65 1.79 -18.05
N SER A 194 10.91 2.36 -17.10
CA SER A 194 11.32 2.43 -15.70
C SER A 194 10.90 1.19 -14.93
N ARG A 195 11.58 0.93 -13.81
CA ARG A 195 11.19 -0.08 -12.82
C ARG A 195 10.87 0.55 -11.45
N ALA A 196 10.74 1.87 -11.39
CA ALA A 196 10.38 2.62 -10.18
C ALA A 196 8.97 2.27 -9.73
N VAL A 197 8.87 1.42 -8.71
CA VAL A 197 7.60 0.99 -8.11
C VAL A 197 7.17 1.88 -6.96
N ALA A 198 8.12 2.64 -6.39
CA ALA A 198 7.84 3.57 -5.31
C ALA A 198 8.64 4.86 -5.48
N LEU A 199 8.15 5.94 -4.88
CA LEU A 199 8.88 7.18 -4.70
C LEU A 199 8.80 7.56 -3.23
N TRP A 200 9.96 7.85 -2.64
CA TRP A 200 10.06 8.43 -1.32
C TRP A 200 10.40 9.91 -1.44
N HIS A 201 9.73 10.76 -0.68
CA HIS A 201 10.10 12.16 -0.53
C HIS A 201 10.04 12.57 0.93
N ASP A 202 11.14 13.07 1.49
CA ASP A 202 11.13 13.76 2.77
C ASP A 202 11.87 15.12 2.66
N PRO A 203 11.67 16.04 3.62
CA PRO A 203 12.28 17.37 3.57
C PRO A 203 13.81 17.37 3.63
N THR A 204 14.40 16.35 4.23
CA THR A 204 15.83 16.31 4.60
C THR A 204 16.67 15.61 3.54
N SER A 205 16.23 14.43 3.08
CA SER A 205 16.92 13.62 2.07
C SER A 205 16.46 13.90 0.65
N GLY A 206 15.36 14.64 0.46
CA GLY A 206 14.80 14.95 -0.85
C GLY A 206 14.00 13.79 -1.46
N ARG A 207 14.04 13.67 -2.79
CA ARG A 207 13.23 12.73 -3.59
C ARG A 207 14.05 11.54 -4.05
N HIS A 208 13.53 10.33 -3.87
CA HIS A 208 14.17 9.08 -4.23
C HIS A 208 13.20 8.19 -5.00
N GLU A 209 13.51 7.94 -6.29
CA GLU A 209 12.80 6.95 -7.10
C GLU A 209 13.33 5.56 -6.78
N LEU A 210 12.46 4.68 -6.29
CA LEU A 210 12.83 3.36 -5.78
C LEU A 210 12.49 2.28 -6.81
N GLU A 211 13.51 1.83 -7.54
CA GLU A 211 13.36 0.77 -8.53
C GLU A 211 13.32 -0.62 -7.91
N LEU A 212 12.43 -1.48 -8.42
CA LEU A 212 12.41 -2.89 -8.08
C LEU A 212 13.38 -3.64 -8.99
N ASP A 213 14.42 -4.25 -8.44
CA ASP A 213 15.40 -5.00 -9.22
C ASP A 213 14.78 -6.19 -9.98
N ARG A 214 15.43 -6.61 -11.07
CA ARG A 214 15.07 -7.87 -11.73
C ARG A 214 15.21 -9.04 -10.76
N GLY A 215 14.14 -9.81 -10.57
CA GLY A 215 14.11 -10.96 -9.67
C GLY A 215 13.97 -10.61 -8.18
N ALA A 216 13.81 -9.33 -7.82
CA ALA A 216 13.38 -8.95 -6.48
C ALA A 216 11.86 -9.13 -6.32
N GLY A 217 11.43 -9.55 -5.14
CA GLY A 217 10.01 -9.67 -4.77
C GLY A 217 9.49 -8.47 -3.97
N GLY A 218 10.37 -7.57 -3.54
CA GLY A 218 10.00 -6.34 -2.82
C GLY A 218 11.20 -5.46 -2.52
N ILE A 219 10.95 -4.36 -1.82
CA ILE A 219 11.96 -3.41 -1.36
C ILE A 219 11.78 -3.24 0.15
N LEU A 220 12.86 -3.40 0.91
CA LEU A 220 12.93 -3.01 2.31
C LEU A 220 13.40 -1.56 2.38
N ILE A 221 12.55 -0.72 2.96
CA ILE A 221 12.85 0.67 3.28
C ILE A 221 13.16 0.75 4.77
N THR A 222 14.28 1.35 5.13
CA THR A 222 14.60 1.73 6.51
C THR A 222 14.57 3.24 6.60
N ALA A 223 13.69 3.75 7.45
CA ALA A 223 13.62 5.15 7.81
C ALA A 223 14.10 5.36 9.25
N SER A 224 14.73 6.49 9.52
CA SER A 224 15.07 6.92 10.87
C SER A 224 14.06 7.95 11.32
N ALA A 225 13.58 7.84 12.55
CA ALA A 225 12.75 8.86 13.20
C ALA A 225 13.62 9.64 14.19
N GLY A 226 13.84 10.92 13.91
CA GLY A 226 14.44 11.88 14.83
C GLY A 226 13.39 12.83 15.39
N ALA A 227 13.82 13.74 16.27
CA ALA A 227 13.01 14.87 16.71
C ALA A 227 13.55 16.16 16.08
N LYS A 228 12.67 16.96 15.49
CA LYS A 228 13.00 18.28 14.96
C LYS A 228 12.29 19.39 15.70
N THR A 229 12.89 20.58 15.66
CA THR A 229 12.19 21.82 16.03
C THR A 229 11.52 22.36 14.78
N VAL A 230 10.21 22.60 14.85
CA VAL A 230 9.46 23.26 13.77
C VAL A 230 9.12 24.67 14.20
N TRP A 231 9.19 25.59 13.25
CA TRP A 231 8.80 26.98 13.41
C TRP A 231 7.58 27.27 12.53
N THR A 232 6.58 27.93 13.09
CA THR A 232 5.46 28.47 12.34
C THR A 232 5.85 29.80 11.70
N ALA A 233 5.11 30.20 10.66
CA ALA A 233 5.37 31.46 9.94
C ALA A 233 5.25 32.72 10.84
N ASP A 234 4.51 32.63 11.94
CA ASP A 234 4.40 33.69 12.96
C ASP A 234 5.45 33.60 14.08
N GLY A 235 6.45 32.72 13.93
CA GLY A 235 7.60 32.63 14.82
C GLY A 235 7.41 31.77 16.07
N ARG A 236 6.28 31.07 16.23
CA ARG A 236 6.11 30.08 17.32
C ARG A 236 6.91 28.82 16.99
N SER A 237 7.37 28.13 18.03
CA SER A 237 8.17 26.91 17.89
C SER A 237 7.58 25.73 18.64
N HIS A 238 7.79 24.54 18.08
CA HIS A 238 7.60 23.26 18.75
C HIS A 238 8.97 22.58 18.86
N HIS A 239 9.59 22.67 20.04
CA HIS A 239 10.98 22.24 20.23
C HIS A 239 11.12 20.74 20.43
N ALA A 240 11.83 20.08 19.51
CA ALA A 240 12.23 18.68 19.63
C ALA A 240 11.10 17.69 19.98
N THR A 241 9.86 18.00 19.58
CA THR A 241 8.70 17.13 19.78
C THR A 241 8.06 16.69 18.48
N THR A 242 8.46 17.26 17.34
CA THR A 242 7.95 16.86 16.04
C THR A 242 8.81 15.73 15.46
N PRO A 243 8.22 14.57 15.11
CA PRO A 243 8.96 13.51 14.45
C PRO A 243 9.48 13.97 13.08
N ASP A 244 10.76 13.69 12.83
CA ASP A 244 11.40 13.86 11.52
C ASP A 244 11.75 12.49 10.96
N VAL A 245 11.03 12.06 9.91
CA VAL A 245 11.19 10.74 9.32
C VAL A 245 12.00 10.86 8.04
N VAL A 246 13.17 10.24 8.01
CA VAL A 246 14.14 10.39 6.91
C VAL A 246 14.53 9.04 6.35
N LEU A 247 14.57 8.92 5.02
CA LEU A 247 15.05 7.71 4.36
C LEU A 247 16.52 7.45 4.71
N SER A 248 16.79 6.29 5.29
CA SER A 248 18.16 5.92 5.72
C SER A 248 18.76 4.84 4.85
N ARG A 249 17.98 3.85 4.44
CA ARG A 249 18.47 2.73 3.63
C ARG A 249 17.37 2.13 2.76
N VAL A 250 17.78 1.69 1.57
CA VAL A 250 16.95 0.93 0.64
C VAL A 250 17.65 -0.39 0.34
N GLN A 251 16.92 -1.50 0.45
CA GLN A 251 17.46 -2.85 0.16
C GLN A 251 16.46 -3.66 -0.65
N GLN A 252 16.95 -4.35 -1.68
CA GLN A 252 16.15 -5.24 -2.50
C GLN A 252 15.89 -6.56 -1.76
N LEU A 253 14.62 -6.96 -1.69
CA LEU A 253 14.21 -8.23 -1.10
C LEU A 253 14.09 -9.29 -2.18
N ARG A 254 14.88 -10.34 -2.06
CA ARG A 254 14.89 -11.47 -2.99
C ARG A 254 14.48 -12.71 -2.21
N ALA A 255 13.44 -13.40 -2.68
CA ALA A 255 13.13 -14.71 -2.13
C ALA A 255 14.36 -15.60 -2.32
N ARG A 256 14.85 -16.21 -1.25
CA ARG A 256 15.80 -17.32 -1.41
C ARG A 256 15.04 -18.36 -2.21
N SER A 257 15.62 -18.83 -3.33
CA SER A 257 15.07 -19.96 -4.07
C SER A 257 14.63 -21.00 -3.06
N ALA A 258 13.32 -21.24 -2.98
CA ALA A 258 12.80 -22.23 -2.07
C ALA A 258 13.44 -23.55 -2.50
N ARG A 259 14.34 -24.10 -1.69
CA ARG A 259 14.46 -25.56 -1.67
C ARG A 259 13.05 -26.03 -1.39
N SER A 260 12.44 -26.67 -2.39
CA SER A 260 11.07 -27.18 -2.32
C SER A 260 10.81 -27.70 -0.91
N PRO A 261 9.82 -27.17 -0.18
CA PRO A 261 9.44 -27.77 1.09
C PRO A 261 9.08 -29.21 0.75
N SER A 262 9.92 -30.14 1.21
CA SER A 262 9.65 -31.55 1.07
C SER A 262 8.21 -31.80 1.52
N ARG A 263 7.49 -32.54 0.68
CA ARG A 263 6.07 -32.88 0.66
C ARG A 263 5.59 -33.66 1.91
N ARG A 264 5.99 -33.24 3.11
CA ARG A 264 5.80 -33.94 4.40
C ARG A 264 4.85 -33.25 5.38
N LEU A 265 4.33 -32.05 5.10
CA LEU A 265 3.34 -31.40 5.98
C LEU A 265 1.87 -31.48 5.50
N LEU A 266 1.59 -32.07 4.33
CA LEU A 266 0.23 -32.30 3.84
C LEU A 266 -0.26 -33.76 3.95
N SER A 267 0.55 -34.69 4.46
CA SER A 267 0.15 -36.11 4.59
C SER A 267 -0.26 -36.56 6.00
N ARG A 268 -0.25 -35.66 7.00
CA ARG A 268 -0.60 -36.03 8.39
C ARG A 268 -2.06 -35.77 8.80
N ARG A 269 -2.93 -35.27 7.91
CA ARG A 269 -4.38 -35.16 8.16
C ARG A 269 -5.26 -36.13 7.34
N GLY A 270 -4.66 -37.09 6.63
CA GLY A 270 -5.38 -38.06 5.77
C GLY A 270 -5.45 -39.50 6.29
N ARG A 271 -5.22 -39.75 7.59
CA ARG A 271 -5.37 -41.08 8.20
C ARG A 271 -6.07 -41.00 9.55
N GLN A 272 -7.33 -40.61 9.54
CA GLN A 272 -8.28 -41.01 10.58
C GLN A 272 -9.47 -41.72 9.90
N ARG A 273 -9.40 -43.05 9.97
CA ARG A 273 -10.47 -44.06 9.98
C ARG A 273 -11.77 -43.73 9.22
N ALA A 274 -11.90 -44.34 8.04
CA ALA A 274 -13.21 -44.78 7.56
C ALA A 274 -13.69 -45.93 8.47
N ALA A 275 -14.70 -45.66 9.29
CA ALA A 275 -15.46 -46.71 9.97
C ALA A 275 -16.40 -47.35 8.94
N GLN A 276 -16.32 -48.69 8.81
CA GLN A 276 -17.28 -49.47 8.04
C GLN A 276 -18.68 -49.35 8.65
N PRO A 277 -19.74 -49.20 7.84
CA PRO A 277 -21.11 -49.34 8.35
C PRO A 277 -21.41 -50.82 8.66
N PRO A 278 -22.25 -51.10 9.69
CA PRO A 278 -22.61 -52.47 10.03
C PRO A 278 -23.53 -53.09 8.96
N ARG A 279 -23.34 -54.39 8.72
CA ARG A 279 -24.18 -55.19 7.81
C ARG A 279 -25.59 -55.35 8.39
N PRO A 280 -26.64 -55.35 7.56
CA PRO A 280 -28.00 -55.62 8.03
C PRO A 280 -28.15 -57.08 8.46
N PRO A 281 -28.97 -57.38 9.48
CA PRO A 281 -29.29 -58.74 9.88
C PRO A 281 -30.15 -59.41 8.79
N GLY A 282 -29.82 -60.68 8.49
CA GLY A 282 -30.56 -61.51 7.56
C GLY A 282 -31.99 -61.76 8.03
N VAL A 283 -32.90 -61.85 7.07
CA VAL A 283 -34.27 -62.29 7.23
C VAL A 283 -34.33 -63.69 6.60
N GLU A 284 -34.64 -64.70 7.42
CA GLU A 284 -35.39 -65.89 6.98
C GLU A 284 -36.86 -65.50 6.76
#